data_AF-A0A1W1XMJ9-F1
#
_entry.id   AF-A0A1W1XMJ9-F1
#
_cell.length_a   1.000
_cell.length_b   1.000
_cell.length_c   1.000
_cell.angle_alpha   90.00
_cell.angle_beta   90.00
_cell.angle_gamma   90.00
#
_symmetry.space_group_name_H-M   'P 1'
#
loop_
_entity.id
_entity.type
_entity.pdbx_description
1 polymer ?
#
loop_
_entity_poly.entity_id
_entity_poly.type
_entity_poly.pdbx_seq_one_letter_code
_entity_poly.pdbx_strand_id
1 'polypeptide(L)'
;MKYDPTPHHRRSIRLKGHNDSQAGAYFVTIVTQDRACLFGRIVDGEMRLNAYGKIVRAEWFKTAQVRPYVVLHEDEFVVMPNHIHGIIWIVDDVGARRRRAPTVEQFGKPVPGSIPTIIRA
;
A
#
# COMPACT_ATOMS: atom_id res chain seq x y z
N MET A 1 6.61 -25.24 -12.95
CA MET A 1 5.45 -24.73 -13.71
C MET A 1 5.92 -24.35 -15.10
N LYS A 2 5.27 -24.83 -16.17
CA LYS A 2 5.58 -24.42 -17.55
C LYS A 2 4.91 -23.06 -17.80
N TYR A 3 5.69 -22.07 -18.24
CA TYR A 3 5.18 -20.76 -18.64
C TYR A 3 4.27 -20.92 -19.86
N ASP A 4 3.02 -20.47 -19.76
CA ASP A 4 2.08 -20.41 -20.87
C ASP A 4 2.26 -19.05 -21.58
N PRO A 5 2.72 -19.04 -22.84
CA PRO A 5 2.96 -17.80 -23.59
C PRO A 5 1.68 -17.15 -24.13
N THR A 6 0.50 -17.75 -23.95
CA THR A 6 -0.75 -17.11 -24.35
C THR A 6 -0.94 -15.81 -23.57
N PRO A 7 -1.26 -14.67 -24.23
CA PRO A 7 -1.48 -13.41 -23.54
C PRO A 7 -2.65 -13.56 -22.57
N HIS A 8 -2.36 -13.69 -21.28
CA HIS A 8 -3.39 -13.64 -20.26
C HIS A 8 -4.08 -12.29 -20.38
N HIS A 9 -5.35 -12.30 -20.81
CA HIS A 9 -6.17 -11.10 -20.98
C HIS A 9 -6.59 -10.57 -19.61
N ARG A 10 -5.60 -10.16 -18.80
CA ARG A 10 -5.79 -9.66 -17.45
C ARG A 10 -6.47 -8.30 -17.55
N ARG A 11 -7.78 -8.30 -17.34
CA ARG A 11 -8.56 -7.07 -17.18
C ARG A 11 -8.10 -6.34 -15.91
N SER A 12 -8.22 -5.02 -15.91
CA SER A 12 -7.96 -4.22 -14.71
C SER A 12 -8.90 -4.65 -13.59
N ILE A 13 -8.33 -4.89 -12.41
CA ILE A 13 -9.08 -5.10 -11.16
C ILE A 13 -9.61 -3.79 -10.56
N ARG A 14 -9.15 -2.64 -11.07
CA ARG A 14 -9.56 -1.33 -10.56
C ARG A 14 -11.03 -1.09 -10.84
N LEU A 15 -11.74 -0.57 -9.85
CA LEU A 15 -13.11 -0.14 -9.99
C LEU A 15 -13.20 0.95 -11.07
N LYS A 16 -14.03 0.73 -12.10
CA LYS A 16 -14.19 1.68 -13.19
C LYS A 16 -14.70 3.02 -12.66
N GLY A 17 -14.06 4.11 -13.06
CA GLY A 17 -14.44 5.47 -12.67
C GLY A 17 -14.01 5.88 -11.25
N HIS A 18 -13.40 4.98 -10.47
CA HIS A 18 -12.84 5.34 -9.17
C HIS A 18 -11.51 6.08 -9.32
N ASN A 19 -11.31 7.11 -8.51
CA ASN A 19 -10.07 7.87 -8.44
C ASN A 19 -9.34 7.53 -7.14
N ASP A 20 -8.25 6.75 -7.27
CA ASP A 20 -7.40 6.29 -6.16
C ASP A 20 -6.62 7.44 -5.46
N SER A 21 -6.91 8.70 -5.76
CA SER A 21 -6.37 9.90 -5.09
C SER A 21 -7.41 10.62 -4.23
N GLN A 22 -8.66 10.13 -4.20
CA GLN A 22 -9.71 10.71 -3.38
C GLN A 22 -9.45 10.47 -1.89
N ALA A 23 -9.99 11.36 -1.06
CA ALA A 23 -9.98 11.13 0.37
C ALA A 23 -10.78 9.86 0.71
N GLY A 24 -10.25 9.04 1.60
CA GLY A 24 -10.85 7.76 1.97
C GLY A 24 -9.85 6.81 2.64
N ALA A 25 -10.39 5.70 3.14
CA ALA A 25 -9.63 4.59 3.71
C ALA A 25 -9.36 3.53 2.65
N TYR A 26 -8.09 3.14 2.52
CA TYR A 26 -7.66 2.14 1.55
C TYR A 26 -7.00 0.98 2.28
N PHE A 27 -7.62 -0.20 2.22
CA PHE A 27 -7.02 -1.43 2.72
C PHE A 27 -5.96 -1.93 1.74
N VAL A 28 -4.74 -2.09 2.24
CA VAL A 28 -3.57 -2.48 1.46
C VAL A 28 -3.00 -3.78 2.03
N THR A 29 -2.65 -4.69 1.11
CA THR A 29 -1.85 -5.87 1.42
C THR A 29 -0.63 -5.88 0.51
N ILE A 30 0.57 -5.99 1.10
CA ILE A 30 1.82 -6.16 0.36
C ILE A 30 2.43 -7.49 0.77
N VAL A 31 2.65 -8.36 -0.20
CA VAL A 31 3.17 -9.72 0.01
C VAL A 31 4.59 -9.78 -0.52
N THR A 32 5.49 -10.46 0.21
CA THR A 32 6.86 -10.70 -0.25
C THR A 32 6.87 -11.55 -1.52
N GLN A 33 7.95 -11.41 -2.29
CA GLN A 33 8.20 -12.26 -3.44
C GLN A 33 8.15 -13.74 -3.02
N ASP A 34 7.45 -14.55 -3.82
CA ASP A 34 7.23 -15.97 -3.59
C ASP A 34 6.64 -16.31 -2.21
N ARG A 35 6.01 -15.33 -1.53
CA ARG A 35 5.46 -15.45 -0.18
C ARG A 35 6.51 -15.89 0.86
N ALA A 36 7.77 -15.55 0.65
CA ALA A 36 8.86 -15.88 1.57
C ALA A 36 8.66 -15.20 2.95
N CYS A 37 8.84 -15.95 4.04
CA CYS A 37 8.70 -15.46 5.41
C CYS A 37 9.90 -14.62 5.86
N LEU A 38 10.05 -13.43 5.29
CA LEU A 38 11.19 -12.54 5.51
C LEU A 38 11.10 -11.68 6.77
N PHE A 39 9.90 -11.45 7.32
CA PHE A 39 9.67 -10.43 8.35
C PHE A 39 9.74 -10.96 9.79
N GLY A 40 9.85 -12.28 9.95
CA GLY A 40 9.91 -12.94 11.25
C GLY A 40 9.10 -14.22 11.26
N ARG A 41 8.62 -14.60 12.45
CA ARG A 41 7.84 -15.82 12.66
C ARG A 41 6.80 -15.61 13.75
N ILE A 42 5.75 -16.42 13.72
CA ILE A 42 4.76 -16.48 14.80
C ILE A 42 5.24 -17.51 15.82
N VAL A 43 5.25 -17.15 17.10
CA VAL A 43 5.55 -18.04 18.23
C VAL A 43 4.46 -17.81 19.27
N ASP A 44 3.77 -18.89 19.68
CA ASP A 44 2.67 -18.84 20.65
C ASP A 44 1.52 -17.88 20.25
N GLY A 45 1.24 -17.79 18.93
CA GLY A 45 0.21 -16.91 18.39
C GLY A 45 0.64 -15.45 18.21
N GLU A 46 1.84 -15.08 18.66
CA GLU A 46 2.36 -13.72 18.57
C GLU A 46 3.41 -13.57 17.46
N MET A 47 3.33 -12.46 16.73
CA MET A 47 4.33 -12.13 15.72
C MET A 47 5.64 -11.66 16.37
N ARG A 48 6.72 -12.44 16.19
CA ARG A 48 8.09 -12.04 16.56
C ARG A 48 8.83 -11.48 15.34
N LEU A 49 8.93 -10.16 15.28
CA LEU A 49 9.63 -9.45 14.21
C LEU A 49 11.15 -9.69 14.27
N ASN A 50 11.73 -9.99 13.12
CA ASN A 50 13.18 -9.92 12.93
C ASN A 50 13.60 -8.48 12.50
N ALA A 51 14.86 -8.30 12.10
CA ALA A 51 15.36 -7.01 11.64
C ALA A 51 14.56 -6.46 10.44
N TYR A 52 14.23 -7.30 9.46
CA TYR A 52 13.47 -6.89 8.28
C TYR A 52 12.02 -6.53 8.60
N GLY A 53 11.36 -7.28 9.49
CA GLY A 53 10.01 -6.93 9.95
C GLY A 53 9.96 -5.59 10.67
N LYS A 54 11.00 -5.27 11.46
CA LYS A 54 11.13 -3.94 12.10
C LYS A 54 11.33 -2.83 11.07
N ILE A 55 12.16 -3.06 10.05
CA ILE A 55 12.38 -2.09 8.96
C ILE A 55 11.07 -1.82 8.22
N VAL A 56 10.32 -2.86 7.82
CA VAL A 56 9.05 -2.68 7.11
C VAL A 56 8.03 -1.92 7.95
N ARG A 57 7.92 -2.22 9.26
CA ARG A 57 7.08 -1.43 10.18
C ARG A 57 7.51 0.03 10.22
N ALA A 58 8.81 0.31 10.34
CA ALA A 58 9.31 1.68 10.41
C ALA A 58 9.03 2.46 9.12
N GLU A 59 9.30 1.88 7.95
CA GLU A 59 9.05 2.53 6.66
C GLU A 59 7.55 2.72 6.39
N TRP A 60 6.67 1.82 6.85
CA TRP A 60 5.22 2.02 6.79
C TRP A 60 4.84 3.34 7.48
N PHE A 61 5.19 3.53 8.76
CA PHE A 61 4.82 4.73 9.52
C PHE A 61 5.56 5.99 9.07
N LYS A 62 6.76 5.85 8.50
CA LYS A 62 7.48 6.98 7.88
C LYS A 62 6.70 7.58 6.71
N THR A 63 5.82 6.81 6.05
CA THR A 63 4.95 7.30 4.98
C THR A 63 4.15 8.54 5.41
N ALA A 64 3.58 8.54 6.61
CA ALA A 64 2.82 9.68 7.15
C ALA A 64 3.71 10.90 7.46
N GLN A 65 4.99 10.67 7.82
CA GLN A 65 5.94 11.75 8.09
C GLN A 65 6.31 12.52 6.83
N VAL A 66 6.44 11.83 5.69
CA VAL A 66 6.83 12.45 4.41
C VAL A 66 5.62 12.89 3.57
N ARG A 67 4.39 12.51 3.95
CA ARG A 67 3.15 12.83 3.22
C ARG A 67 2.11 13.37 4.20
N PRO A 68 1.99 14.71 4.34
CA PRO A 68 1.07 15.37 5.31
C PRO A 68 -0.43 15.01 5.17
N TYR A 69 -0.81 14.44 4.04
CA TYR A 69 -2.17 14.06 3.65
C TYR A 69 -2.44 12.55 3.84
N VAL A 70 -1.47 11.83 4.41
CA VAL A 70 -1.58 10.42 4.75
C VAL A 70 -1.64 10.32 6.26
N VAL A 71 -2.71 9.72 6.76
CA VAL A 71 -2.86 9.35 8.17
C VAL A 71 -2.76 7.83 8.29
N LEU A 72 -2.03 7.37 9.30
CA LEU A 72 -1.85 5.96 9.62
C LEU A 72 -2.10 5.77 11.11
N HIS A 73 -2.79 4.69 11.46
CA HIS A 73 -3.07 4.32 12.84
C HIS A 73 -2.33 3.03 13.20
N GLU A 74 -1.83 2.93 14.44
CA GLU A 74 -1.04 1.77 14.86
C GLU A 74 -1.87 0.49 14.97
N ASP A 75 -3.14 0.61 15.34
CA ASP A 75 -4.11 -0.48 15.46
C ASP A 75 -4.66 -0.96 14.11
N GLU A 76 -4.43 -0.21 13.04
CA GLU A 76 -4.83 -0.55 11.67
C GLU A 76 -3.68 -1.10 10.81
N PHE A 77 -2.57 -1.49 11.43
CA PHE A 77 -1.39 -2.04 10.74
C PHE A 77 -0.86 -3.30 11.41
N VAL A 78 -0.60 -4.34 10.61
CA VAL A 78 0.02 -5.58 11.10
C VAL A 78 1.07 -6.10 10.12
N VAL A 79 2.17 -6.58 10.69
CA VAL A 79 3.21 -7.33 9.96
C VAL A 79 3.01 -8.80 10.23
N MET A 80 2.89 -9.59 9.16
CA MET A 80 2.86 -11.05 9.19
C MET A 80 4.19 -11.58 8.65
N PRO A 81 4.53 -12.88 8.79
CA PRO A 81 5.84 -13.40 8.38
C PRO A 81 6.25 -13.07 6.93
N ASN A 82 5.30 -13.05 5.99
CA ASN A 82 5.54 -12.84 4.56
C ASN A 82 4.69 -11.74 3.92
N HIS A 83 3.96 -10.96 4.70
CA HIS A 83 3.15 -9.87 4.17
C HIS A 83 2.86 -8.83 5.25
N ILE A 84 2.34 -7.69 4.83
CA ILE A 84 1.75 -6.70 5.74
C ILE A 84 0.32 -6.41 5.31
N HIS A 85 -0.49 -6.04 6.29
CA HIS A 85 -1.80 -5.45 6.08
C HIS A 85 -1.81 -4.07 6.73
N GLY A 86 -2.44 -3.11 6.08
CA GLY A 86 -2.61 -1.80 6.65
C GLY A 86 -3.72 -1.00 6.00
N ILE A 87 -4.29 -0.07 6.75
CA ILE A 87 -5.19 0.96 6.21
C ILE A 87 -4.37 2.23 5.99
N ILE A 88 -4.50 2.81 4.80
CA ILE A 88 -3.98 4.14 4.48
C ILE A 88 -5.17 5.09 4.36
N TRP A 89 -5.20 6.11 5.20
CA TRP A 89 -6.16 7.20 5.09
C TRP A 89 -5.57 8.31 4.25
N ILE A 90 -6.18 8.57 3.09
CA ILE A 90 -5.95 9.82 2.36
C ILE A 90 -6.96 10.83 2.89
N VAL A 91 -6.48 11.96 3.38
CA VAL A 91 -7.31 13.05 3.88
C VAL A 91 -7.10 14.30 3.03
N ASP A 92 -8.15 15.12 2.92
CA ASP A 92 -7.99 16.49 2.42
C ASP A 92 -7.21 17.31 3.44
N ASP A 93 -6.27 18.11 2.96
CA ASP A 93 -5.46 18.99 3.81
C ASP A 93 -6.39 20.00 4.50
N VAL A 94 -6.26 20.17 5.82
CA VAL A 94 -7.08 21.07 6.64
C VAL A 94 -6.76 22.54 6.32
N GLY A 95 -7.23 23.02 5.16
CA GLY A 95 -7.08 24.41 4.73
C GLY A 95 -6.90 24.58 3.21
N ALA A 96 -6.56 23.53 2.48
CA ALA A 96 -6.41 23.59 1.03
C ALA A 96 -6.97 22.33 0.35
N ARG A 97 -8.14 22.48 -0.27
CA ARG A 97 -8.67 21.46 -1.18
C ARG A 97 -7.60 21.23 -2.25
N ARG A 98 -7.11 20.00 -2.39
CA ARG A 98 -6.17 19.63 -3.47
C ARG A 98 -6.86 19.90 -4.81
N ARG A 99 -6.64 21.07 -5.41
CA ARG A 99 -7.08 21.39 -6.76
C ARG A 99 -6.20 20.64 -7.75
N ARG A 100 -6.40 19.33 -7.84
CA ARG A 100 -5.78 18.48 -8.84
C ARG A 100 -6.75 18.35 -10.00
N ALA A 101 -6.26 18.55 -11.22
CA ALA A 101 -7.02 18.16 -12.40
C ALA A 101 -7.36 16.66 -12.24
N PRO A 102 -8.62 16.25 -12.48
CA PRO A 102 -8.99 14.85 -12.42
C PRO A 102 -8.25 14.09 -13.53
N THR A 103 -7.08 13.55 -13.20
CA THR A 103 -6.28 12.75 -14.11
C THR A 103 -6.54 11.28 -13.82
N VAL A 104 -6.79 10.53 -14.89
CA VAL A 104 -6.92 9.08 -14.81
C VAL A 104 -5.53 8.50 -14.67
N GLU A 105 -5.26 7.83 -13.56
CA GLU A 105 -4.05 7.04 -13.32
C GLU A 105 -3.86 5.99 -14.44
N GLN A 106 -2.71 6.05 -15.13
CA GLN A 106 -2.32 5.05 -16.14
C GLN A 106 -1.04 4.36 -15.70
N PHE A 107 -0.89 3.09 -16.10
CA PHE A 107 0.37 2.38 -15.84
C PHE A 107 1.53 3.14 -16.48
N GLY A 108 2.55 3.49 -15.68
CA GLY A 108 3.70 4.30 -16.12
C GLY A 108 3.49 5.82 -16.08
N LYS A 109 2.29 6.32 -15.71
CA LYS A 109 2.00 7.75 -15.53
C LYS A 109 1.44 8.00 -14.12
N PRO A 110 2.31 8.05 -13.10
CA PRO A 110 1.88 8.21 -11.72
C PRO A 110 1.21 9.58 -11.51
N VAL A 111 0.06 9.58 -10.85
CA VAL A 111 -0.60 10.76 -10.30
C VAL A 111 -0.12 10.93 -8.86
N PRO A 112 0.53 12.07 -8.53
CA PRO A 112 1.08 12.24 -7.19
C PRO A 112 0.00 12.11 -6.12
N GLY A 113 0.30 11.44 -5.01
CA GLY A 113 -0.64 11.30 -3.89
C GLY A 113 -1.82 10.36 -4.11
N SER A 114 -1.84 9.61 -5.21
CA SER A 114 -2.69 8.43 -5.33
C SER A 114 -2.14 7.26 -4.53
N ILE A 115 -2.99 6.30 -4.15
CA ILE A 115 -2.54 5.05 -3.51
C ILE A 115 -1.47 4.32 -4.34
N PRO A 116 -1.62 4.11 -5.67
CA PRO A 116 -0.56 3.50 -6.48
C PRO A 116 0.79 4.19 -6.37
N THR A 117 0.81 5.53 -6.26
CA THR A 117 2.05 6.30 -6.10
C THR A 117 2.61 6.18 -4.67
N ILE A 118 1.76 6.16 -3.65
CA ILE A 118 2.17 5.96 -2.25
C ILE A 118 2.83 4.59 -2.07
N ILE A 119 2.28 3.54 -2.67
CA ILE A 119 2.77 2.16 -2.51
C ILE A 119 4.07 1.88 -3.28
N ARG A 120 4.38 2.65 -4.34
CA ARG A 120 5.54 2.40 -5.21
C ARG A 120 6.79 3.20 -4.85
N ALA A 121 6.69 4.17 -3.97
CA ALA A 121 7.74 5.16 -3.68
C ALA A 121 8.41 4.90 -2.34
#